data_AF-A0A9P5SCP7-F1
#
_entry.id   AF-A0A9P5SCP7-F1
#
_cell.length_a   1.000
_cell.length_b   1.000
_cell.length_c   1.000
_cell.angle_alpha   90.00
_cell.angle_beta   90.00
_cell.angle_gamma   90.00
#
_symmetry.space_group_name_H-M   'P 1'
#
loop_
_entity.id
_entity.type
_entity.pdbx_description
1 polymer ?
#
loop_
_entity_poly.entity_id
_entity_poly.type
_entity_poly.pdbx_seq_one_letter_code
_entity_poly.pdbx_strand_id
1 'polypeptide(L)'
;MTAPAFTVIVLGASGDLAKKKTFPALFGLFLHGHIQASTRIVGYARTKMDRADFLKRISQYIKNVNTPKVKAALDQFLDQCTYVSGVYDQDSGFLALEKELQRVEAENRVVDRLFYMALPPSVFIPVADGLKKNCYTKKGINRLIVEKPFGMDLESSRVLSKALGALYREDE
;
A
#
# COMPACT_ATOMS: atom_id res chain seq x y z
N MET A 1 -7.33 -0.93 23.92
CA MET A 1 -7.54 -1.58 22.61
C MET A 1 -6.24 -1.51 21.83
N THR A 2 -5.64 -2.63 21.48
CA THR A 2 -4.46 -2.69 20.60
C THR A 2 -4.88 -2.34 19.18
N ALA A 3 -4.18 -1.42 18.52
CA ALA A 3 -4.48 -1.02 17.13
C ALA A 3 -4.49 -2.25 16.21
N PRO A 4 -5.40 -2.43 15.24
CA PRO A 4 -5.38 -3.59 14.35
C PRO A 4 -4.10 -3.66 13.50
N ALA A 5 -3.59 -4.86 13.23
CA ALA A 5 -2.50 -5.08 12.28
C ALA A 5 -3.05 -5.22 10.87
N PHE A 6 -2.41 -4.54 9.92
CA PHE A 6 -2.76 -4.62 8.51
C PHE A 6 -1.58 -5.09 7.67
N THR A 7 -1.90 -5.74 6.56
CA THR A 7 -1.03 -5.72 5.40
C THR A 7 -1.36 -4.43 4.64
N VAL A 8 -0.42 -3.47 4.63
CA VAL A 8 -0.57 -2.18 3.93
C VAL A 8 0.07 -2.30 2.55
N ILE A 9 -0.76 -2.20 1.51
CA ILE A 9 -0.34 -2.32 0.13
C ILE A 9 -0.24 -0.92 -0.46
N VAL A 10 0.97 -0.44 -0.75
CA VAL A 10 1.20 0.87 -1.37
C VAL A 10 1.32 0.68 -2.88
N LEU A 11 0.24 0.93 -3.62
CA LEU A 11 0.25 0.87 -5.07
C LEU A 11 0.84 2.16 -5.65
N GLY A 12 1.68 2.04 -6.67
CA GLY A 12 2.49 3.17 -7.14
C GLY A 12 3.68 3.45 -6.23
N ALA A 13 4.20 2.44 -5.53
CA ALA A 13 5.29 2.59 -4.57
C ALA A 13 6.58 3.19 -5.15
N SER A 14 6.80 3.10 -6.46
CA SER A 14 7.93 3.77 -7.13
C SER A 14 7.68 5.26 -7.40
N GLY A 15 6.47 5.76 -7.20
CA GLY A 15 6.07 7.14 -7.47
C GLY A 15 6.62 8.18 -6.46
N ASP A 16 6.46 9.45 -6.81
CA ASP A 16 6.94 10.57 -6.00
C ASP A 16 6.14 10.75 -4.71
N LEU A 17 4.81 10.58 -4.75
CA LEU A 17 3.96 10.65 -3.58
C LEU A 17 4.36 9.58 -2.55
N ALA A 18 4.53 8.33 -3.01
CA ALA A 18 4.87 7.21 -2.16
C ALA A 18 6.17 7.47 -1.39
N LYS A 19 7.28 7.74 -2.09
CA LYS A 19 8.59 7.91 -1.45
C LYS A 19 8.70 9.21 -0.63
N LYS A 20 8.09 10.32 -1.07
CA LYS A 20 8.24 11.63 -0.40
C LYS A 20 7.23 11.85 0.73
N LYS A 21 6.11 11.12 0.76
CA LYS A 21 5.00 11.35 1.71
C LYS A 21 4.49 10.07 2.36
N THR A 22 4.07 9.06 1.59
CA THR A 22 3.41 7.87 2.14
C THR A 22 4.33 7.06 3.04
N PHE A 23 5.53 6.67 2.58
CA PHE A 23 6.49 5.92 3.40
C PHE A 23 7.01 6.73 4.60
N PRO A 24 7.36 8.03 4.46
CA PRO A 24 7.67 8.86 5.62
C PRO A 24 6.53 8.95 6.65
N ALA A 25 5.28 9.01 6.22
CA ALA A 25 4.12 9.03 7.13
C ALA A 25 3.95 7.68 7.85
N LEU A 26 4.07 6.56 7.13
CA LEU A 26 4.04 5.21 7.71
C LEU A 26 5.18 5.02 8.73
N PHE A 27 6.39 5.48 8.42
CA PHE A 27 7.50 5.46 9.38
C PHE A 27 7.20 6.32 10.62
N GLY A 28 6.61 7.51 10.46
CA GLY A 28 6.17 8.33 11.59
C GLY A 28 5.18 7.59 12.49
N LEU A 29 4.16 6.95 11.91
CA LEU A 29 3.20 6.13 12.66
C LEU A 29 3.88 4.96 13.38
N PHE A 30 4.84 4.30 12.73
CA PHE A 30 5.65 3.24 13.34
C PHE A 30 6.47 3.76 14.53
N LEU A 31 7.18 4.87 14.35
CA LEU A 31 8.03 5.47 15.38
C LEU A 31 7.25 5.87 16.64
N HIS A 32 5.98 6.26 16.48
CA HIS A 32 5.08 6.64 17.57
C HIS A 32 4.25 5.47 18.11
N GLY A 33 4.46 4.24 17.63
CA GLY A 33 3.78 3.05 18.13
C GLY A 33 2.32 2.90 17.68
N HIS A 34 1.92 3.59 16.61
CA HIS A 34 0.58 3.46 16.00
C HIS A 34 0.49 2.33 14.97
N ILE A 35 1.62 1.75 14.58
CA ILE A 35 1.70 0.55 13.74
C ILE A 35 2.14 -0.63 14.60
N GLN A 36 1.38 -1.73 14.56
CA GLN A 36 1.77 -2.95 15.26
C GLN A 36 3.01 -3.58 14.62
N ALA A 37 3.85 -4.24 15.42
CA ALA A 37 5.03 -4.94 14.94
C ALA A 37 4.73 -6.05 13.92
N SER A 38 3.53 -6.63 13.92
CA SER A 38 3.08 -7.64 12.93
C SER A 38 2.68 -7.03 11.58
N THR A 39 2.41 -5.71 11.51
CA THR A 39 2.04 -5.01 10.27
C THR A 39 3.09 -5.24 9.20
N ARG A 40 2.64 -5.51 7.97
CA ARG A 40 3.51 -5.69 6.81
C ARG A 40 3.21 -4.60 5.78
N ILE A 41 4.24 -4.09 5.12
CA ILE A 41 4.09 -3.05 4.09
C ILE A 41 4.61 -3.61 2.77
N VAL A 42 3.72 -3.69 1.78
CA VAL A 42 4.03 -4.23 0.45
C VAL A 42 3.96 -3.10 -0.56
N GLY A 43 5.10 -2.70 -1.10
CA GLY A 43 5.15 -1.80 -2.24
C GLY A 43 4.81 -2.52 -3.54
N TYR A 44 4.00 -1.91 -4.39
CA TYR A 44 3.63 -2.47 -5.69
C TYR A 44 3.73 -1.43 -6.80
N ALA A 45 4.50 -1.71 -7.85
CA ALA A 45 4.53 -0.87 -9.05
C ALA A 45 5.08 -1.59 -10.29
N ARG A 46 4.91 -0.97 -11.48
CA ARG A 46 5.45 -1.48 -12.75
C ARG A 46 6.98 -1.52 -12.81
N THR A 47 7.65 -0.65 -12.06
CA THR A 47 9.11 -0.54 -12.09
C THR A 47 9.74 -1.82 -11.56
N LYS A 48 10.58 -2.48 -12.37
CA LYS A 48 11.36 -3.63 -11.91
C LYS A 48 12.47 -3.14 -10.99
N MET A 49 12.46 -3.60 -9.75
CA MET A 49 13.52 -3.41 -8.76
C MET A 49 13.42 -4.55 -7.74
N ASP A 50 14.54 -4.91 -7.14
CA ASP A 50 14.54 -5.85 -6.03
C ASP A 50 14.18 -5.16 -4.71
N ARG A 51 14.09 -5.95 -3.63
CA ARG A 51 13.81 -5.43 -2.29
C ARG A 51 14.90 -4.46 -1.82
N ALA A 52 16.18 -4.74 -2.08
CA ALA A 52 17.28 -3.92 -1.57
C ALA A 52 17.25 -2.51 -2.20
N ASP A 53 17.05 -2.44 -3.51
CA ASP A 53 16.88 -1.19 -4.25
C ASP A 53 15.65 -0.41 -3.77
N PHE A 54 14.54 -1.11 -3.54
CA PHE A 54 13.33 -0.49 -3.02
C PHE A 54 13.54 0.12 -1.63
N LEU A 55 14.14 -0.62 -0.70
CA LEU A 55 14.41 -0.16 0.67
C LEU A 55 15.36 1.04 0.68
N LYS A 56 16.42 0.99 -0.15
CA LYS A 56 17.34 2.12 -0.33
C LYS A 56 16.60 3.36 -0.84
N ARG A 57 15.68 3.18 -1.79
CA ARG A 57 14.90 4.28 -2.37
C ARG A 57 13.99 4.94 -1.33
N ILE A 58 13.27 4.17 -0.51
CA ILE A 58 12.34 4.77 0.47
C ILE A 58 13.08 5.39 1.66
N SER A 59 14.17 4.77 2.13
CA SER A 59 14.92 5.26 3.29
C SER A 59 15.57 6.63 3.05
N GLN A 60 16.00 6.91 1.82
CA GLN A 60 16.56 8.21 1.42
C GLN A 60 15.63 9.41 1.63
N TYR A 61 14.31 9.19 1.65
CA TYR A 61 13.33 10.26 1.85
C TYR A 61 12.82 10.35 3.29
N ILE A 62 13.22 9.43 4.16
CA ILE A 62 12.91 9.48 5.59
C ILE A 62 13.95 10.38 6.25
N LYS A 63 13.51 11.58 6.67
CA LYS A 63 14.37 12.61 7.28
C LYS A 63 14.38 12.50 8.80
N ASN A 64 15.28 13.26 9.43
CA ASN A 64 15.38 13.41 10.89
C ASN A 64 15.73 12.13 11.66
N VAL A 65 16.43 11.20 11.01
CA VAL A 65 16.97 9.97 11.60
C VAL A 65 18.28 10.29 12.32
N ASN A 66 18.19 11.09 13.38
CA ASN A 66 19.35 11.76 13.98
C ASN A 66 19.84 11.11 15.29
N THR A 67 19.12 10.12 15.81
CA THR A 67 19.49 9.43 17.06
C THR A 67 19.63 7.92 16.83
N PRO A 68 20.46 7.21 17.62
CA PRO A 68 20.58 5.75 17.51
C PRO A 68 19.24 5.02 17.65
N LYS A 69 18.36 5.52 18.52
CA LYS A 69 17.01 4.97 18.70
C LYS A 69 16.16 5.09 17.42
N VAL A 70 16.17 6.26 16.79
CA VAL A 70 15.39 6.49 15.55
C VAL A 70 15.99 5.70 14.39
N LYS A 71 17.32 5.54 14.33
CA LYS A 71 17.98 4.69 13.34
C LYS A 71 17.57 3.21 13.49
N ALA A 72 17.61 2.67 14.70
CA ALA A 72 17.17 1.30 14.96
C ALA A 72 15.68 1.11 14.61
N ALA A 73 14.83 2.10 14.89
CA ALA A 73 13.43 2.08 14.49
C ALA A 73 13.27 2.09 12.95
N LEU A 74 14.09 2.85 12.22
CA LEU A 74 14.08 2.83 10.76
C LEU A 74 14.46 1.44 10.23
N ASP A 75 15.52 0.83 10.76
CA ASP A 75 15.95 -0.50 10.33
C ASP A 75 14.82 -1.52 10.55
N GLN A 76 14.18 -1.51 11.73
CA GLN A 76 13.02 -2.35 12.03
C GLN A 76 11.83 -2.09 11.10
N PHE A 77 11.54 -0.84 10.76
CA PHE A 77 10.48 -0.47 9.82
C PHE A 77 10.76 -1.01 8.40
N LEU A 78 12.00 -0.90 7.93
CA LEU A 78 12.41 -1.40 6.62
C LEU A 78 12.34 -2.93 6.56
N ASP A 79 12.54 -3.63 7.68
CA ASP A 79 12.32 -5.07 7.78
C ASP A 79 10.86 -5.49 7.63
N GLN A 80 9.91 -4.58 7.86
CA GLN A 80 8.49 -4.80 7.58
C GLN A 80 8.11 -4.55 6.11
N CYS A 81 9.02 -3.99 5.33
CA CYS A 81 8.78 -3.58 3.95
C CYS A 81 9.27 -4.64 2.94
N THR A 82 8.42 -4.96 1.97
CA THR A 82 8.74 -5.78 0.79
C THR A 82 8.23 -5.09 -0.48
N TYR A 83 8.57 -5.62 -1.65
CA TYR A 83 8.22 -5.04 -2.94
C TYR A 83 7.87 -6.10 -3.97
N VAL A 84 6.84 -5.83 -4.77
CA VAL A 84 6.44 -6.64 -5.91
C VAL A 84 6.37 -5.75 -7.16
N SER A 85 7.03 -6.17 -8.23
CA SER A 85 6.86 -5.53 -9.54
C SER A 85 5.73 -6.20 -10.32
N GLY A 86 4.76 -5.42 -10.82
CA GLY A 86 3.65 -5.94 -11.62
C GLY A 86 2.91 -4.87 -12.41
N VAL A 87 2.17 -5.31 -13.44
CA VAL A 87 1.34 -4.46 -14.28
C VAL A 87 -0.05 -4.24 -13.68
N TYR A 88 -0.69 -3.12 -14.00
CA TYR A 88 -1.95 -2.68 -13.40
C TYR A 88 -3.20 -3.10 -14.17
N ASP A 89 -3.03 -3.66 -15.37
CA ASP A 89 -4.06 -3.92 -16.37
C ASP A 89 -4.19 -5.41 -16.72
N GLN A 90 -3.48 -6.29 -16.00
CA GLN A 90 -3.56 -7.74 -16.20
C GLN A 90 -3.61 -8.48 -14.87
N ASP A 91 -4.44 -9.52 -14.81
CA ASP A 91 -4.55 -10.40 -13.64
C ASP A 91 -3.20 -10.98 -13.20
N SER A 92 -2.30 -11.27 -14.15
CA SER A 92 -0.96 -11.80 -13.88
C SER A 92 -0.17 -10.92 -12.89
N GLY A 93 -0.30 -9.60 -13.00
CA GLY A 93 0.34 -8.65 -12.09
C GLY A 93 -0.23 -8.72 -10.67
N PHE A 94 -1.55 -8.92 -10.54
CA PHE A 94 -2.24 -9.01 -9.24
C PHE A 94 -2.07 -10.39 -8.60
N LEU A 95 -2.01 -11.46 -9.38
CA LEU A 95 -1.73 -12.81 -8.88
C LEU A 95 -0.33 -12.90 -8.26
N ALA A 96 0.66 -12.23 -8.85
CA ALA A 96 1.99 -12.12 -8.26
C ALA A 96 1.98 -11.35 -6.93
N LEU A 97 1.19 -10.28 -6.85
CA LEU A 97 0.98 -9.53 -5.61
C LEU A 97 0.29 -10.42 -4.55
N GLU A 98 -0.81 -11.08 -4.88
CA GLU A 98 -1.55 -11.95 -3.96
C GLU A 98 -0.67 -13.06 -3.38
N LYS A 99 0.20 -13.66 -4.19
CA LYS A 99 1.16 -14.66 -3.72
C LYS A 99 2.08 -14.10 -2.61
N GLU A 100 2.59 -12.88 -2.79
CA GLU A 100 3.41 -12.23 -1.77
C GLU A 100 2.59 -11.85 -0.53
N LEU A 101 1.35 -11.36 -0.72
CA LEU A 101 0.44 -11.05 0.39
C LEU A 101 0.20 -12.28 1.26
N GLN A 102 -0.15 -13.42 0.66
CA GLN A 102 -0.36 -14.68 1.38
C GLN A 102 0.87 -15.13 2.15
N ARG A 103 2.07 -14.96 1.57
CA ARG A 103 3.34 -15.30 2.23
C ARG A 103 3.56 -14.47 3.48
N VAL A 104 3.51 -13.14 3.35
CA VAL A 104 3.78 -12.24 4.49
C VAL A 104 2.68 -12.32 5.55
N GLU A 105 1.43 -12.55 5.16
CA GLU A 105 0.29 -12.70 6.07
C GLU A 105 0.38 -13.97 6.90
N ALA A 106 0.74 -15.10 6.27
CA ALA A 106 0.92 -16.37 6.98
C ALA A 106 2.04 -16.30 8.02
N GLU A 107 3.16 -15.65 7.67
CA GLU A 107 4.31 -15.46 8.58
C GLU A 107 3.96 -14.57 9.79
N ASN A 108 3.06 -13.60 9.63
CA ASN A 108 2.81 -12.55 10.62
C ASN A 108 1.41 -12.62 11.27
N ARG A 109 0.57 -13.59 10.87
CA ARG A 109 -0.81 -13.78 11.35
C ARG A 109 -1.69 -12.54 11.17
N VAL A 110 -1.53 -11.85 10.04
CA VAL A 110 -2.32 -10.68 9.67
C VAL A 110 -3.36 -11.10 8.63
N VAL A 111 -4.60 -10.63 8.77
CA VAL A 111 -5.69 -10.98 7.85
C VAL A 111 -6.36 -9.79 7.20
N ASP A 112 -6.14 -8.57 7.74
CA ASP A 112 -6.73 -7.33 7.27
C ASP A 112 -5.83 -6.65 6.23
N ARG A 113 -6.41 -6.09 5.17
CA ARG A 113 -5.67 -5.47 4.06
C ARG A 113 -6.08 -4.01 3.87
N LEU A 114 -5.10 -3.13 3.73
CA LEU A 114 -5.28 -1.72 3.42
C LEU A 114 -4.60 -1.38 2.10
N PHE A 115 -5.37 -1.04 1.07
CA PHE A 115 -4.86 -0.69 -0.25
C PHE A 115 -4.74 0.83 -0.39
N TYR A 116 -3.53 1.34 -0.48
CA TYR A 116 -3.24 2.76 -0.69
C TYR A 116 -2.92 3.02 -2.17
N MET A 117 -3.82 3.68 -2.88
CA MET A 117 -3.68 3.98 -4.30
C MET A 117 -2.91 5.28 -4.54
N ALA A 118 -1.58 5.24 -4.41
CA ALA A 118 -0.70 6.35 -4.79
C ALA A 118 -0.44 6.36 -6.32
N LEU A 119 -1.53 6.39 -7.09
CA LEU A 119 -1.57 6.21 -8.54
C LEU A 119 -2.21 7.43 -9.22
N PRO A 120 -1.97 7.64 -10.53
CA PRO A 120 -2.74 8.60 -11.29
C PRO A 120 -4.21 8.13 -11.50
N PRO A 121 -5.18 9.06 -11.65
CA PRO A 121 -6.59 8.72 -11.77
C PRO A 121 -6.93 7.76 -12.92
N SER A 122 -6.17 7.82 -14.02
CA SER A 122 -6.40 7.01 -15.23
C SER A 122 -6.31 5.50 -14.98
N VAL A 123 -5.65 5.07 -13.90
CA VAL A 123 -5.53 3.64 -13.56
C VAL A 123 -6.34 3.24 -12.34
N PHE A 124 -7.14 4.13 -11.75
CA PHE A 124 -7.87 3.81 -10.53
C PHE A 124 -8.85 2.66 -10.72
N ILE A 125 -9.74 2.75 -11.71
CA ILE A 125 -10.78 1.74 -11.92
C ILE A 125 -10.18 0.37 -12.30
N PRO A 126 -9.25 0.26 -13.27
CA PRO A 126 -8.63 -1.03 -13.59
C PRO A 126 -7.93 -1.68 -12.40
N VAL A 127 -7.25 -0.88 -11.57
CA VAL A 127 -6.56 -1.39 -10.38
C VAL A 127 -7.53 -1.80 -9.29
N ALA A 128 -8.57 -1.01 -9.04
CA ALA A 128 -9.60 -1.32 -8.06
C ALA A 128 -10.32 -2.63 -8.42
N ASP A 129 -10.68 -2.82 -9.70
CA ASP A 129 -11.26 -4.08 -10.19
C ASP A 129 -10.30 -5.26 -10.02
N GLY A 130 -9.05 -5.12 -10.47
CA GLY A 130 -8.02 -6.15 -10.35
C GLY A 130 -7.74 -6.56 -8.91
N LEU A 131 -7.72 -5.60 -7.97
CA LEU A 131 -7.58 -5.86 -6.53
C LEU A 131 -8.81 -6.58 -5.96
N LYS A 132 -10.03 -6.14 -6.28
CA LYS A 132 -11.27 -6.76 -5.81
C LYS A 132 -11.38 -8.21 -6.27
N LYS A 133 -10.96 -8.49 -7.50
CA LYS A 133 -10.98 -9.82 -8.11
C LYS A 133 -9.92 -10.76 -7.53
N ASN A 134 -8.68 -10.28 -7.40
CA ASN A 134 -7.53 -11.17 -7.19
C ASN A 134 -6.90 -11.05 -5.79
N CYS A 135 -7.00 -9.89 -5.13
CA CYS A 135 -6.25 -9.58 -3.91
C CYS A 135 -7.13 -9.28 -2.70
N TYR A 136 -8.43 -9.58 -2.74
CA TYR A 136 -9.31 -9.34 -1.60
C TYR A 136 -9.20 -10.45 -0.55
N THR A 137 -9.01 -10.08 0.72
CA THR A 137 -9.08 -11.06 1.81
C THR A 137 -10.54 -11.43 2.09
N LYS A 138 -10.79 -12.70 2.39
CA LYS A 138 -12.09 -13.20 2.89
C LYS A 138 -12.11 -13.43 4.40
N LYS A 139 -10.96 -13.24 5.06
CA LYS A 139 -10.76 -13.57 6.48
C LYS A 139 -10.75 -12.34 7.40
N GLY A 140 -10.62 -11.15 6.81
CA GLY A 140 -10.51 -9.89 7.52
C GLY A 140 -11.18 -8.75 6.74
N ILE A 141 -10.92 -7.53 7.18
CA ILE A 141 -11.43 -6.33 6.52
C ILE A 141 -10.51 -5.92 5.36
N ASN A 142 -11.11 -5.34 4.33
CA ASN A 142 -10.40 -4.72 3.22
C ASN A 142 -10.74 -3.23 3.26
N ARG A 143 -9.74 -2.37 3.10
CA ARG A 143 -9.95 -0.92 3.01
C ARG A 143 -9.23 -0.32 1.81
N LEU A 144 -9.84 0.71 1.19
CA LEU A 144 -9.27 1.39 0.03
C LEU A 144 -9.04 2.88 0.32
N ILE A 145 -7.79 3.33 0.19
CA ILE A 145 -7.46 4.76 0.21
C ILE A 145 -7.20 5.19 -1.23
N VAL A 146 -8.01 6.12 -1.71
CA VAL A 146 -7.90 6.70 -3.05
C VAL A 146 -7.42 8.15 -2.95
N GLU A 147 -6.45 8.51 -3.78
CA GLU A 147 -5.91 9.86 -3.83
C GLU A 147 -6.71 10.78 -4.77
N LYS A 148 -6.68 12.08 -4.47
CA LYS A 148 -7.21 13.10 -5.38
C LYS A 148 -6.34 13.20 -6.65
N PRO A 149 -6.90 13.67 -7.79
CA PRO A 149 -8.23 14.23 -7.97
C PRO A 149 -9.34 13.19 -8.21
N PHE A 150 -10.53 13.48 -7.66
CA PHE A 150 -11.75 12.67 -7.85
C PHE A 150 -12.58 13.22 -9.02
N GLY A 151 -12.00 13.23 -10.21
CA GLY A 151 -12.52 14.00 -11.35
C GLY A 151 -12.08 15.46 -11.34
N MET A 152 -12.32 16.16 -12.45
CA MET A 152 -11.95 17.57 -12.66
C MET A 152 -13.17 18.50 -12.66
N ASP A 153 -14.36 17.90 -12.70
CA ASP A 153 -15.67 18.56 -12.67
C ASP A 153 -16.71 17.61 -12.04
N LEU A 154 -17.94 18.10 -11.89
CA LEU A 154 -19.04 17.33 -11.29
C LEU A 154 -19.34 16.04 -12.06
N GLU A 155 -19.27 16.07 -13.39
CA GLU A 155 -19.63 14.92 -14.22
C GLU A 155 -18.57 13.81 -14.10
N SER A 156 -17.30 14.14 -14.30
CA SER A 156 -16.17 13.21 -14.14
C SER A 156 -16.08 12.66 -12.72
N SER A 157 -16.40 13.47 -11.70
CA SER A 157 -16.46 13.01 -10.31
C SER A 157 -17.57 11.99 -10.07
N ARG A 158 -18.77 12.21 -10.63
CA ARG A 158 -19.89 11.26 -10.57
C ARG A 158 -19.57 9.95 -11.28
N VAL A 159 -18.90 10.02 -12.44
CA VAL A 159 -18.47 8.83 -13.19
C VAL A 159 -17.50 8.00 -12.35
N LEU A 160 -16.47 8.62 -11.78
CA LEU A 160 -15.51 7.93 -10.93
C LEU A 160 -16.17 7.31 -9.69
N SER A 161 -17.01 8.08 -9.00
CA SER A 161 -17.69 7.64 -7.78
C SER A 161 -18.63 6.46 -8.06
N LYS A 162 -19.40 6.52 -9.16
CA LYS A 162 -20.27 5.42 -9.58
C LYS A 162 -19.49 4.16 -9.93
N ALA A 163 -18.35 4.30 -10.61
CA ALA A 163 -17.51 3.16 -10.97
C ALA A 163 -16.85 2.50 -9.74
N LEU A 164 -16.35 3.29 -8.79
CA LEU A 164 -15.81 2.77 -7.52
C LEU A 164 -16.91 2.15 -6.65
N GLY A 165 -18.06 2.82 -6.50
CA GLY A 165 -19.19 2.33 -5.70
C GLY A 165 -19.86 1.07 -6.27
N ALA A 166 -19.62 0.73 -7.54
CA ALA A 166 -20.01 -0.56 -8.11
C ALA A 166 -19.09 -1.71 -7.67
N LEU A 167 -17.87 -1.41 -7.21
CA LEU A 167 -16.83 -2.38 -6.84
C LEU A 167 -16.63 -2.46 -5.32
N TYR A 168 -16.82 -1.35 -4.61
CA TYR A 168 -16.57 -1.19 -3.17
C TYR A 168 -17.80 -0.60 -2.49
N ARG A 169 -18.06 -1.04 -1.26
CA ARG A 169 -19.03 -0.38 -0.39
C ARG A 169 -18.40 0.87 0.23
N GLU A 170 -19.23 1.83 0.61
CA GLU A 170 -18.77 3.08 1.25
C GLU A 170 -18.12 2.88 2.64
N ASP A 171 -18.31 1.70 3.26
CA ASP A 171 -17.69 1.35 4.54
C ASP A 171 -16.34 0.61 4.41
N GLU A 172 -15.89 0.36 3.17
CA GLU A 172 -14.59 -0.23 2.81
C GLU A 172 -13.55 0.87 2.49
#